data_AF-A0A9W4UUN7-F1
#
_entry.id   AF-A0A9W4UUN7-F1
#
_cell.length_a   1.000
_cell.length_b   1.000
_cell.length_c   1.000
_cell.angle_alpha   90.00
_cell.angle_beta   90.00
_cell.angle_gamma   90.00
#
_symmetry.space_group_name_H-M   'P 1'
#
loop_
_entity.id
_entity.type
_entity.pdbx_description
1 polymer ?
#
loop_
_entity_poly.entity_id
_entity_poly.type
_entity_poly.pdbx_seq_one_letter_code
_entity_poly.pdbx_strand_id
1 'polypeptide(L)'
;MSAPETPTKVLVTGFGPFLNIQTNPSAQITSSLPPTLHTPTPIQIITPPSPIPAAYHKIYTQIPALLDQHDPDIVIHMGLAVERDYFAVERSAGRDGYHEFPDIERKVVTRSENRTWFGKNGEDVLVSGVELEGVVEGWRGYCQEIGVTGRGKGKGKGGGKGVGVDVRLSDDVGTYVCGFMYYVGLREMQRRKGRRDVVFLHVPPLEGDAETAVGVRVVEGLIRAIVDAREE
;
A
#
# COMPACT_ATOMS: atom_id res chain seq x y z
N MET A 1 21.51 -3.89 30.55
CA MET A 1 21.12 -3.19 29.31
C MET A 1 20.53 -4.25 28.41
N SER A 2 19.21 -4.25 28.21
CA SER A 2 18.59 -5.14 27.21
C SER A 2 19.19 -4.81 25.84
N ALA A 3 19.40 -5.82 25.00
CA ALA A 3 19.85 -5.60 23.62
C ALA A 3 18.87 -4.60 22.96
N PRO A 4 19.36 -3.66 22.13
CA PRO A 4 18.45 -2.83 21.34
C PRO A 4 17.60 -3.76 20.49
N GLU A 5 16.28 -3.62 20.57
CA GLU A 5 15.36 -4.40 19.75
C GLU A 5 15.72 -4.20 18.28
N THR A 6 15.78 -5.30 17.54
CA THR A 6 15.98 -5.26 16.09
C THR A 6 14.87 -4.44 15.45
N PRO A 7 15.20 -3.45 14.60
CA PRO A 7 14.19 -2.58 14.02
C PRO A 7 13.24 -3.36 13.13
N THR A 8 11.95 -3.01 13.17
CA THR A 8 10.96 -3.56 12.24
C THR A 8 11.20 -2.98 10.85
N LYS A 9 11.46 -3.84 9.86
CA LYS A 9 11.72 -3.43 8.47
C LYS A 9 10.41 -3.36 7.67
N VAL A 10 10.10 -2.18 7.13
CA VAL A 10 8.90 -1.92 6.35
C VAL A 10 9.27 -1.55 4.92
N LEU A 11 8.99 -2.43 3.96
CA LEU A 11 9.14 -2.12 2.54
C LEU A 11 7.89 -1.38 2.06
N VAL A 12 8.06 -0.15 1.54
CA VAL A 12 6.98 0.64 0.97
C VAL A 12 7.21 0.81 -0.53
N THR A 13 6.20 0.48 -1.33
CA THR A 13 6.27 0.64 -2.79
C THR A 13 5.12 1.51 -3.30
N GLY A 14 5.36 2.21 -4.40
CA GLY A 14 4.35 2.96 -5.13
C GLY A 14 4.52 2.79 -6.64
N PHE A 15 3.46 3.06 -7.39
CA PHE A 15 3.47 2.97 -8.84
C PHE A 15 3.99 4.25 -9.49
N GLY A 16 4.72 4.09 -10.59
CA GLY A 16 5.13 5.20 -11.44
C GLY A 16 3.96 5.79 -12.25
N PRO A 17 4.26 6.68 -13.22
CA PRO A 17 3.27 7.21 -14.15
C PRO A 17 2.51 6.11 -14.89
N PHE A 18 1.23 6.35 -15.17
CA PHE A 18 0.32 5.39 -15.80
C PHE A 18 -0.72 6.11 -16.67
N LEU A 19 -0.89 5.70 -17.93
CA LEU A 19 -1.78 6.35 -18.90
C LEU A 19 -1.60 7.88 -18.95
N ASN A 20 -2.61 8.63 -18.51
CA ASN A 20 -2.66 10.09 -18.44
C ASN A 20 -2.17 10.65 -17.10
N ILE A 21 -1.86 9.80 -16.12
CA ILE A 21 -1.32 10.17 -14.81
C ILE A 21 0.19 10.36 -14.93
N GLN A 22 0.63 11.61 -15.13
CA GLN A 22 2.05 11.97 -15.25
C GLN A 22 2.78 11.94 -13.90
N THR A 23 2.07 12.29 -12.83
CA THR A 23 2.55 12.25 -11.45
C THR A 23 1.63 11.34 -10.65
N ASN A 24 2.17 10.24 -10.14
CA ASN A 24 1.40 9.27 -9.36
C ASN A 24 1.62 9.53 -7.87
N PRO A 25 0.56 9.88 -7.11
CA PRO A 25 0.66 10.17 -5.67
C PRO A 25 1.34 9.04 -4.88
N SER A 26 1.15 7.77 -5.26
CA SER A 26 1.78 6.65 -4.58
C SER A 26 3.31 6.68 -4.68
N ALA A 27 3.88 7.01 -5.85
CA ALA A 27 5.33 7.21 -6.00
C ALA A 27 5.83 8.45 -5.27
N GLN A 28 5.08 9.56 -5.34
CA GLN A 28 5.47 10.80 -4.66
C GLN A 28 5.56 10.62 -3.15
N ILE A 29 4.52 10.01 -2.54
CA ILE A 29 4.52 9.68 -1.12
C ILE A 29 5.68 8.75 -0.79
N THR A 30 5.85 7.65 -1.53
CA THR A 30 6.95 6.69 -1.29
C THR A 30 8.31 7.39 -1.26
N SER A 31 8.58 8.25 -2.24
CA SER A 31 9.87 8.96 -2.35
C SER A 31 10.11 10.01 -1.26
N SER A 32 9.06 10.42 -0.56
CA SER A 32 9.10 11.48 0.46
C SER A 32 9.02 10.93 1.90
N LEU A 33 8.90 9.61 2.08
CA LEU A 33 8.92 8.99 3.40
C LEU A 33 10.30 9.13 4.05
N PRO A 34 10.36 9.41 5.37
CA PRO A 34 11.62 9.36 6.09
C PRO A 34 12.15 7.91 6.12
N PRO A 35 13.49 7.72 6.20
CA PRO A 35 14.08 6.37 6.24
C PRO A 35 13.81 5.63 7.56
N THR A 36 13.41 6.35 8.61
CA THR A 36 13.09 5.80 9.92
C THR A 36 11.92 6.52 10.57
N LEU A 37 11.14 5.79 11.36
CA LEU A 37 10.17 6.37 12.30
C LEU A 37 10.59 6.05 13.72
N HIS A 38 10.51 7.06 14.59
CA HIS A 38 10.79 6.90 16.00
C HIS A 38 9.52 6.43 16.73
N THR A 39 9.63 5.25 17.31
CA THR A 39 8.64 4.51 18.13
C THR A 39 9.44 3.77 19.20
N PRO A 40 8.81 3.23 20.27
CA PRO A 40 9.51 2.39 21.25
C PRO A 40 10.33 1.28 20.58
N THR A 41 9.74 0.59 19.61
CA THR A 41 10.42 -0.31 18.67
C THR A 41 10.83 0.46 17.42
N PRO A 42 12.12 0.63 17.09
CA PRO A 42 12.53 1.42 15.93
C PRO A 42 11.99 0.85 14.60
N ILE A 43 11.48 1.71 13.72
CA ILE A 43 10.98 1.31 12.40
C ILE A 43 11.96 1.76 11.32
N GLN A 44 12.43 0.83 10.49
CA GLN A 44 13.23 1.12 9.31
C GLN A 44 12.34 1.06 8.05
N ILE A 45 12.20 2.18 7.36
CA ILE A 45 11.44 2.26 6.11
C ILE A 45 12.39 2.04 4.94
N ILE A 46 12.02 1.13 4.05
CA ILE A 46 12.74 0.78 2.84
C ILE A 46 11.90 1.19 1.65
N THR A 47 12.44 2.06 0.80
CA THR A 47 11.79 2.53 -0.42
C THR A 47 12.66 2.18 -1.63
N PRO A 48 12.14 1.53 -2.68
CA PRO A 48 12.90 1.28 -3.90
C PRO A 48 13.38 2.60 -4.54
N PRO A 49 14.55 2.62 -5.21
CA PRO A 49 15.11 3.83 -5.84
C PRO A 49 14.29 4.32 -7.04
N SER A 50 13.48 3.45 -7.63
CA SER A 50 12.56 3.79 -8.71
C SER A 50 11.17 3.24 -8.39
N PRO A 51 10.09 3.94 -8.76
CA PRO A 51 8.75 3.43 -8.55
C PRO A 51 8.51 2.16 -9.38
N ILE A 52 7.57 1.33 -8.93
CA ILE A 52 7.21 0.11 -9.63
C ILE A 52 6.46 0.49 -10.92
N PRO A 53 6.85 -0.03 -12.09
CA PRO A 53 6.07 0.17 -13.30
C PRO A 53 4.68 -0.46 -13.15
N ALA A 54 3.64 0.23 -13.59
CA ALA A 54 2.28 -0.33 -13.69
C ALA A 54 2.19 -1.35 -14.84
N ALA A 55 3.01 -2.41 -14.76
CA ALA A 55 3.18 -3.46 -15.76
C ALA A 55 3.27 -4.83 -15.08
N TYR A 56 2.41 -5.78 -15.48
CA TYR A 56 2.23 -7.05 -14.79
C TYR A 56 3.53 -7.87 -14.73
N HIS A 57 4.22 -8.05 -15.86
CA HIS A 57 5.45 -8.84 -15.93
C HIS A 57 6.61 -8.20 -15.16
N LYS A 58 6.62 -6.86 -15.01
CA LYS A 58 7.59 -6.15 -14.17
C LYS A 58 7.27 -6.38 -12.70
N ILE A 59 6.01 -6.26 -12.29
CA ILE A 59 5.58 -6.55 -10.91
C ILE A 59 5.93 -7.98 -10.51
N TYR A 60 5.61 -8.96 -11.37
CA TYR A 60 5.86 -10.38 -11.11
C TYR A 60 7.35 -10.71 -10.88
N THR A 61 8.26 -9.90 -11.44
CA THR A 61 9.71 -10.11 -11.30
C THR A 61 10.34 -9.20 -10.23
N GLN A 62 9.90 -7.95 -10.12
CA GLN A 62 10.48 -6.96 -9.20
C GLN A 62 10.07 -7.16 -7.75
N ILE A 63 8.81 -7.54 -7.48
CA ILE A 63 8.35 -7.73 -6.10
C ILE A 63 9.14 -8.85 -5.41
N PRO A 64 9.24 -10.08 -5.95
CA PRO A 64 10.07 -11.11 -5.33
C PRO A 64 11.53 -10.66 -5.12
N ALA A 65 12.12 -9.98 -6.10
CA ALA A 65 13.50 -9.49 -6.01
C ALA A 65 13.71 -8.49 -4.87
N LEU A 66 12.77 -7.55 -4.67
CA LEU A 66 12.82 -6.61 -3.54
C LEU A 66 12.67 -7.32 -2.20
N LEU A 67 11.78 -8.31 -2.12
CA LEU A 67 11.58 -9.10 -0.91
C LEU A 67 12.84 -9.95 -0.59
N ASP A 68 13.50 -10.52 -1.60
CA ASP A 68 14.76 -11.25 -1.43
C ASP A 68 15.90 -10.34 -0.99
N GLN A 69 15.99 -9.14 -1.57
CA GLN A 69 17.04 -8.18 -1.27
C GLN A 69 16.94 -7.63 0.16
N HIS A 70 15.72 -7.37 0.64
CA HIS A 70 15.51 -6.61 1.88
C HIS A 70 14.99 -7.45 3.05
N ASP A 71 14.41 -8.63 2.77
CA ASP A 71 13.75 -9.51 3.74
C ASP A 71 12.89 -8.71 4.75
N PRO A 72 11.91 -7.91 4.28
CA PRO A 72 11.14 -7.04 5.16
C PRO A 72 10.22 -7.85 6.08
N ASP A 73 9.85 -7.25 7.22
CA ASP A 73 8.86 -7.83 8.12
C ASP A 73 7.44 -7.47 7.70
N ILE A 74 7.29 -6.28 7.12
CA ILE A 74 6.03 -5.71 6.64
C ILE A 74 6.24 -5.17 5.23
N VAL A 75 5.27 -5.36 4.35
CA VAL A 75 5.22 -4.75 3.02
C VAL A 75 3.96 -3.92 2.90
N ILE A 76 4.11 -2.67 2.48
CA ILE A 76 3.01 -1.77 2.12
C ILE A 76 3.12 -1.43 0.64
N HIS A 77 2.18 -1.96 -0.13
CA HIS A 77 2.03 -1.62 -1.53
C HIS A 77 1.03 -0.47 -1.68
N MET A 78 1.35 0.56 -2.46
CA MET A 78 0.47 1.70 -2.69
C MET A 78 0.07 1.84 -4.15
N GLY A 79 -1.18 2.20 -4.38
CA GLY A 79 -1.72 2.50 -5.70
C GLY A 79 -2.72 3.66 -5.68
N LEU A 80 -2.82 4.39 -6.79
CA LEU A 80 -3.79 5.46 -6.95
C LEU A 80 -5.19 4.88 -7.21
N ALA A 81 -6.20 5.33 -6.47
CA ALA A 81 -7.61 5.10 -6.75
C ALA A 81 -8.28 6.39 -7.22
N VAL A 82 -8.40 6.56 -8.54
CA VAL A 82 -8.85 7.83 -9.17
C VAL A 82 -10.25 8.26 -8.72
N GLU A 83 -11.14 7.31 -8.50
CA GLU A 83 -12.55 7.57 -8.14
C GLU A 83 -12.78 7.78 -6.63
N ARG A 84 -11.73 7.70 -5.80
CA ARG A 84 -11.82 7.83 -4.35
C ARG A 84 -11.27 9.17 -3.88
N ASP A 85 -11.87 9.70 -2.82
CA ASP A 85 -11.40 10.89 -2.12
C ASP A 85 -10.96 10.61 -0.66
N TYR A 86 -10.73 9.34 -0.36
CA TYR A 86 -10.29 8.83 0.94
C TYR A 86 -9.16 7.81 0.73
N PHE A 87 -8.37 7.57 1.78
CA PHE A 87 -7.36 6.52 1.81
C PHE A 87 -7.99 5.21 2.26
N ALA A 88 -7.58 4.08 1.69
CA ALA A 88 -8.16 2.79 2.04
C ALA A 88 -7.13 1.66 2.07
N VAL A 89 -7.06 0.94 3.17
CA VAL A 89 -6.36 -0.35 3.20
C VAL A 89 -7.28 -1.43 2.63
N GLU A 90 -6.74 -2.31 1.80
CA GLU A 90 -7.48 -3.40 1.17
C GLU A 90 -7.32 -4.69 1.94
N ARG A 91 -8.42 -5.41 2.16
CA ARG A 91 -8.45 -6.65 2.93
C ARG A 91 -7.85 -7.83 2.17
N SER A 92 -8.16 -7.93 0.88
CA SER A 92 -7.82 -9.11 0.10
C SER A 92 -7.47 -8.79 -1.36
N ALA A 93 -6.90 -9.77 -2.04
CA ALA A 93 -6.64 -9.74 -3.47
C ALA A 93 -7.00 -11.07 -4.12
N GLY A 94 -7.60 -11.01 -5.31
CA GLY A 94 -7.91 -12.18 -6.13
C GLY A 94 -6.71 -12.66 -6.96
N ARG A 95 -6.66 -13.96 -7.24
CA ARG A 95 -5.66 -14.59 -8.12
C ARG A 95 -5.89 -14.29 -9.59
N ASP A 96 -7.15 -14.12 -10.00
CA ASP A 96 -7.58 -14.09 -11.40
C ASP A 96 -8.14 -12.71 -11.80
N GLY A 97 -8.47 -12.52 -13.09
CA GLY A 97 -9.03 -11.26 -13.64
C GLY A 97 -8.04 -10.41 -14.45
N TYR A 98 -6.74 -10.60 -14.25
CA TYR A 98 -5.66 -9.81 -14.89
C TYR A 98 -5.47 -10.02 -16.41
N HIS A 99 -6.36 -10.77 -17.04
CA HIS A 99 -6.41 -10.98 -18.49
C HIS A 99 -7.33 -9.98 -19.21
N GLU A 100 -8.12 -9.20 -18.44
CA GLU A 100 -9.18 -8.33 -18.96
C GLU A 100 -8.64 -6.98 -19.44
N PHE A 101 -7.71 -6.38 -18.69
CA PHE A 101 -7.25 -5.01 -18.93
C PHE A 101 -5.74 -4.96 -19.20
N PRO A 102 -5.31 -4.43 -20.36
CA PRO A 102 -3.90 -4.29 -20.68
C PRO A 102 -3.21 -3.22 -19.82
N ASP A 103 -1.95 -3.49 -19.47
CA ASP A 103 -1.10 -2.60 -18.69
C ASP A 103 -0.43 -1.48 -19.52
N ILE A 104 0.51 -0.73 -18.94
CA ILE A 104 1.24 0.33 -19.67
C ILE A 104 2.05 -0.19 -20.85
N GLU A 105 2.48 -1.45 -20.81
CA GLU A 105 3.20 -2.10 -21.91
C GLU A 105 2.22 -2.74 -22.91
N ARG A 106 0.93 -2.48 -22.74
CA ARG A 106 -0.18 -3.07 -23.52
C ARG A 106 -0.24 -4.59 -23.40
N LYS A 107 0.17 -5.14 -22.26
CA LYS A 107 0.17 -6.57 -21.97
C LYS A 107 -0.86 -6.91 -20.92
N VAL A 108 -1.32 -8.15 -20.97
CA VAL A 108 -2.16 -8.75 -19.94
C VAL A 108 -1.46 -9.97 -19.38
N VAL A 109 -1.90 -10.45 -18.20
CA VAL A 109 -1.54 -11.78 -17.75
C VAL A 109 -2.56 -12.75 -18.33
N THR A 110 -2.16 -13.54 -19.33
CA THR A 110 -3.06 -14.54 -19.89
C THR A 110 -3.46 -15.57 -18.83
N ARG A 111 -4.62 -16.21 -18.99
CA ARG A 111 -5.05 -17.30 -18.09
C ARG A 111 -4.04 -18.46 -18.03
N SER A 112 -3.24 -18.63 -19.09
CA SER A 112 -2.17 -19.63 -19.14
C SER A 112 -0.96 -19.20 -18.31
N GLU A 113 -0.53 -17.94 -18.43
CA GLU A 113 0.53 -17.37 -17.58
C GLU A 113 0.12 -17.38 -16.11
N ASN A 114 -1.10 -16.92 -15.79
CA ASN A 114 -1.62 -16.90 -14.43
C ASN A 114 -1.54 -18.28 -13.76
N ARG A 115 -1.93 -19.32 -14.50
CA ARG A 115 -1.86 -20.71 -14.05
C ARG A 115 -0.44 -21.22 -13.91
N THR A 116 0.47 -20.77 -14.76
CA THR A 116 1.90 -21.13 -14.70
C THR A 116 2.55 -20.50 -13.48
N TRP A 117 2.23 -19.25 -13.19
CA TRP A 117 2.77 -18.49 -12.07
C TRP A 117 2.15 -18.93 -10.74
N PHE A 118 0.82 -19.01 -10.67
CA PHE A 118 0.08 -19.20 -9.43
C PHE A 118 -0.38 -20.63 -9.16
N GLY A 119 -0.26 -21.52 -10.15
CA GLY A 119 -0.72 -22.91 -10.07
C GLY A 119 -2.21 -23.06 -10.34
N LYS A 120 -2.63 -24.27 -10.73
CA LYS A 120 -4.06 -24.59 -10.98
C LYS A 120 -4.92 -24.59 -9.70
N ASN A 121 -4.30 -24.88 -8.56
CA ASN A 121 -4.97 -25.07 -7.27
C ASN A 121 -4.48 -24.05 -6.23
N GLY A 122 -3.91 -22.92 -6.66
CA GLY A 122 -3.57 -21.84 -5.74
C GLY A 122 -4.83 -21.22 -5.16
N GLU A 123 -4.75 -20.61 -3.97
CA GLU A 123 -5.88 -19.93 -3.36
C GLU A 123 -6.42 -18.82 -4.28
N ASP A 124 -7.73 -18.82 -4.50
CA ASP A 124 -8.40 -17.89 -5.42
C ASP A 124 -8.39 -16.45 -4.88
N VAL A 125 -8.37 -16.29 -3.56
CA VAL A 125 -8.29 -15.02 -2.85
C VAL A 125 -7.31 -15.16 -1.70
N LEU A 126 -6.39 -14.21 -1.57
CA LEU A 126 -5.50 -14.10 -0.42
C LEU A 126 -5.92 -12.90 0.42
N VAL A 127 -5.96 -13.07 1.74
CA VAL A 127 -6.31 -12.03 2.72
C VAL A 127 -5.04 -11.59 3.44
N SER A 128 -4.96 -10.32 3.83
CA SER A 128 -3.88 -9.84 4.70
C SER A 128 -3.75 -10.70 5.96
N GLY A 129 -2.52 -11.00 6.37
CA GLY A 129 -2.26 -11.63 7.67
C GLY A 129 -2.41 -10.69 8.87
N VAL A 130 -2.69 -9.41 8.61
CA VAL A 130 -2.86 -8.36 9.62
C VAL A 130 -4.32 -8.28 10.04
N GLU A 131 -4.58 -8.03 11.33
CA GLU A 131 -5.91 -7.66 11.83
C GLU A 131 -6.19 -6.21 11.40
N LEU A 132 -6.82 -6.06 10.24
CA LEU A 132 -6.91 -4.75 9.57
C LEU A 132 -7.92 -3.82 10.23
N GLU A 133 -8.93 -4.35 10.90
CA GLU A 133 -9.96 -3.57 11.56
C GLU A 133 -9.35 -2.72 12.71
N GLY A 134 -8.56 -3.34 13.58
CA GLY A 134 -7.82 -2.69 14.65
C GLY A 134 -6.72 -1.77 14.12
N VAL A 135 -6.02 -2.18 13.05
CA VAL A 135 -5.07 -1.27 12.36
C VAL A 135 -5.77 -0.01 11.86
N VAL A 136 -6.94 -0.13 11.25
CA VAL A 136 -7.70 1.04 10.76
C VAL A 136 -8.21 1.89 11.92
N GLU A 137 -8.59 1.29 13.05
CA GLU A 137 -8.95 2.03 14.25
C GLU A 137 -7.78 2.87 14.79
N GLY A 138 -6.61 2.26 14.98
CA GLY A 138 -5.40 2.97 15.41
C GLY A 138 -4.95 4.03 14.39
N TRP A 139 -5.02 3.70 13.09
CA TRP A 139 -4.66 4.59 11.99
C TRP A 139 -5.55 5.84 11.94
N ARG A 140 -6.86 5.71 12.21
CA ARG A 140 -7.75 6.87 12.37
C ARG A 140 -7.26 7.79 13.47
N GLY A 141 -6.80 7.25 14.60
CA GLY A 141 -6.20 8.02 15.70
C GLY A 141 -5.05 8.90 15.22
N TYR A 142 -4.09 8.33 14.50
CA TYR A 142 -2.97 9.08 13.92
C TYR A 142 -3.41 10.15 12.91
N CYS A 143 -4.53 9.96 12.23
CA CYS A 143 -5.01 10.88 11.19
C CYS A 143 -5.90 12.02 11.72
N GLN A 144 -6.33 11.99 13.00
CA GLN A 144 -7.22 13.01 13.57
C GLN A 144 -6.60 14.41 13.58
N GLU A 145 -5.30 14.51 13.83
CA GLU A 145 -4.58 15.79 13.96
C GLU A 145 -3.90 16.23 12.66
N ILE A 146 -3.97 15.41 11.60
CA ILE A 146 -3.44 15.77 10.28
C ILE A 146 -4.39 16.82 9.67
N GLY A 147 -4.08 18.10 9.92
CA GLY A 147 -4.86 19.22 9.40
C GLY A 147 -4.92 19.21 7.87
N VAL A 148 -6.13 19.11 7.32
CA VAL A 148 -6.40 19.34 5.90
C VAL A 148 -6.43 20.84 5.66
N THR A 149 -5.28 21.44 5.35
CA THR A 149 -5.26 22.80 4.83
C THR A 149 -5.76 22.80 3.38
N GLY A 150 -7.09 22.89 3.21
CA GLY A 150 -7.71 23.30 1.94
C GLY A 150 -8.56 22.24 1.26
N ARG A 151 -9.86 22.20 1.57
CA ARG A 151 -10.90 21.80 0.61
C ARG A 151 -11.88 22.94 0.45
N GLY A 152 -11.52 23.89 -0.41
CA GLY A 152 -12.41 24.96 -0.85
C GLY A 152 -13.34 24.48 -1.95
N LYS A 153 -14.65 24.63 -1.71
CA LYS A 153 -15.80 24.54 -2.65
C LYS A 153 -16.37 23.16 -2.99
N GLY A 154 -17.04 22.56 -2.00
CA GLY A 154 -18.31 21.85 -2.23
C GLY A 154 -19.42 22.57 -1.45
N LYS A 155 -20.49 23.03 -2.11
CA LYS A 155 -21.69 23.58 -1.45
C LYS A 155 -22.40 22.46 -0.69
N GLY A 156 -22.00 22.22 0.55
CA GLY A 156 -22.74 21.42 1.53
C GLY A 156 -22.95 22.24 2.80
N LYS A 157 -24.20 22.58 3.13
CA LYS A 157 -24.57 23.19 4.41
C LYS A 157 -24.40 22.13 5.51
N GLY A 158 -23.41 22.28 6.37
CA GLY A 158 -23.27 21.51 7.60
C GLY A 158 -22.02 21.91 8.36
N GLY A 159 -22.17 22.62 9.48
CA GLY A 159 -21.05 22.97 10.36
C GLY A 159 -20.48 21.72 11.02
N GLY A 160 -19.17 21.52 10.92
CA GLY A 160 -18.44 20.45 11.58
C GLY A 160 -17.04 20.91 11.96
N LYS A 161 -16.61 20.58 13.18
CA LYS A 161 -15.22 20.68 13.66
C LYS A 161 -14.26 20.11 12.61
N GLY A 162 -13.05 20.67 12.48
CA GLY A 162 -12.05 20.26 11.49
C GLY A 162 -11.98 18.73 11.35
N VAL A 163 -12.34 18.23 10.17
CA VAL A 163 -12.43 16.79 9.90
C VAL A 163 -11.02 16.32 9.55
N GLY A 164 -10.48 15.37 10.31
CA GLY A 164 -9.21 14.70 10.01
C GLY A 164 -9.26 13.96 8.67
N VAL A 165 -8.14 13.41 8.22
CA VAL A 165 -8.11 12.68 6.94
C VAL A 165 -8.99 11.42 7.02
N ASP A 166 -9.82 11.21 5.99
CA ASP A 166 -10.70 10.04 5.90
C ASP A 166 -9.90 8.79 5.48
N VAL A 167 -9.87 7.81 6.39
CA VAL A 167 -9.16 6.54 6.23
C VAL A 167 -10.09 5.36 6.54
N ARG A 168 -10.06 4.34 5.67
CA ARG A 168 -11.06 3.25 5.68
C ARG A 168 -10.43 1.87 5.44
N LEU A 169 -11.19 0.84 5.83
CA LEU A 169 -11.01 -0.52 5.34
C LEU A 169 -11.85 -0.69 4.07
N SER A 170 -11.28 -1.36 3.08
CA SER A 170 -11.91 -1.72 1.80
C SER A 170 -11.61 -3.20 1.51
N ASP A 171 -12.44 -3.83 0.69
CA ASP A 171 -12.23 -5.21 0.22
C ASP A 171 -12.43 -5.25 -1.30
N ASP A 172 -11.89 -4.24 -1.97
CA ASP A 172 -12.04 -3.97 -3.39
C ASP A 172 -10.75 -3.36 -3.93
N VAL A 173 -9.70 -4.18 -3.98
CA VAL A 173 -8.41 -3.79 -4.58
C VAL A 173 -8.48 -3.74 -6.12
N GLY A 174 -9.53 -4.29 -6.71
CA GLY A 174 -9.74 -4.39 -8.15
C GLY A 174 -8.89 -5.46 -8.85
N THR A 175 -9.14 -5.65 -10.15
CA THR A 175 -8.50 -6.68 -11.00
C THR A 175 -7.48 -6.12 -11.99
N TYR A 176 -6.93 -4.93 -11.70
CA TYR A 176 -5.85 -4.32 -12.48
C TYR A 176 -4.49 -4.53 -11.78
N VAL A 177 -3.46 -3.73 -12.09
CA VAL A 177 -2.10 -3.90 -11.53
C VAL A 177 -2.02 -3.76 -10.02
N CYS A 178 -2.95 -3.02 -9.38
CA CYS A 178 -3.03 -2.89 -7.92
C CYS A 178 -3.32 -4.26 -7.28
N GLY A 179 -4.43 -4.90 -7.66
CA GLY A 179 -4.77 -6.24 -7.18
C GLY A 179 -3.69 -7.26 -7.50
N PHE A 180 -3.10 -7.19 -8.69
CA PHE A 180 -2.04 -8.11 -9.09
C PHE A 180 -0.81 -7.99 -8.19
N MET A 181 -0.35 -6.76 -7.96
CA MET A 181 0.78 -6.50 -7.06
C MET A 181 0.47 -6.95 -5.64
N TYR A 182 -0.76 -6.73 -5.16
CA TYR A 182 -1.15 -7.17 -3.83
C TYR A 182 -1.12 -8.70 -3.70
N TYR A 183 -1.72 -9.41 -4.66
CA TYR A 183 -1.74 -10.87 -4.69
C TYR A 183 -0.32 -11.47 -4.75
N VAL A 184 0.55 -10.90 -5.60
CA VAL A 184 1.97 -11.32 -5.69
C VAL A 184 2.67 -11.10 -4.35
N GLY A 185 2.52 -9.92 -3.72
CA GLY A 185 3.13 -9.63 -2.43
C GLY A 185 2.67 -10.59 -1.33
N LEU A 186 1.36 -10.81 -1.19
CA LEU A 186 0.78 -11.75 -0.22
C LEU A 186 1.36 -13.15 -0.40
N ARG A 187 1.33 -13.67 -1.64
CA ARG A 187 1.79 -15.03 -1.93
C ARG A 187 3.28 -15.23 -1.66
N GLU A 188 4.11 -14.27 -2.03
CA GLU A 188 5.55 -14.35 -1.81
C GLU A 188 5.90 -14.25 -0.33
N MET A 189 5.18 -13.44 0.44
CA MET A 189 5.41 -13.31 1.88
C MET A 189 4.89 -14.51 2.67
N GLN A 190 3.77 -15.14 2.27
CA GLN A 190 3.28 -16.39 2.87
C GLN A 190 4.26 -17.56 2.78
N ARG A 191 5.17 -17.55 1.79
CA ARG A 191 6.21 -18.59 1.62
C ARG A 191 7.42 -18.40 2.53
N ARG A 192 7.53 -17.23 3.18
CA ARG A 192 8.67 -16.88 4.04
C ARG A 192 8.41 -17.31 5.48
N LYS A 193 9.49 -17.51 6.23
CA LYS A 193 9.42 -17.88 7.65
C LYS A 193 9.14 -16.64 8.51
N GLY A 194 8.45 -16.86 9.63
CA GLY A 194 8.13 -15.80 10.60
C GLY A 194 6.88 -15.01 10.23
N ARG A 195 6.51 -14.04 11.07
CA ARG A 195 5.39 -13.13 10.80
C ARG A 195 5.78 -12.19 9.66
N ARG A 196 5.00 -12.24 8.58
CA ARG A 196 5.30 -11.61 7.28
C ARG A 196 4.02 -10.97 6.76
N ASP A 197 3.89 -9.67 7.02
CA ASP A 197 2.65 -8.94 6.84
C ASP A 197 2.65 -8.16 5.53
N VAL A 198 1.52 -8.13 4.83
CA VAL A 198 1.35 -7.39 3.58
C VAL A 198 0.03 -6.62 3.61
N VAL A 199 0.12 -5.33 3.40
CA VAL A 199 -1.01 -4.41 3.30
C VAL A 199 -0.95 -3.72 1.94
N PHE A 200 -2.11 -3.53 1.32
CA PHE A 200 -2.24 -2.66 0.17
C PHE A 200 -3.02 -1.41 0.57
N LEU A 201 -2.52 -0.24 0.17
CA LEU A 201 -3.13 1.05 0.42
C LEU A 201 -3.50 1.71 -0.91
N HIS A 202 -4.79 1.92 -1.13
CA HIS A 202 -5.25 2.86 -2.14
C HIS A 202 -5.17 4.30 -1.60
N VAL A 203 -4.49 5.16 -2.36
CA VAL A 203 -4.40 6.60 -2.10
C VAL A 203 -5.33 7.35 -3.07
N PRO A 204 -6.01 8.43 -2.64
CA PRO A 204 -6.79 9.27 -3.53
C PRO A 204 -5.85 10.10 -4.43
N PRO A 205 -6.39 10.80 -5.46
CA PRO A 205 -5.65 11.84 -6.15
C PRO A 205 -5.14 12.89 -5.16
N LEU A 206 -3.88 13.28 -5.29
CA LEU A 206 -3.25 14.36 -4.53
C LEU A 206 -2.58 15.32 -5.51
N GLU A 207 -2.80 16.61 -5.32
CA GLU A 207 -2.28 17.68 -6.18
C GLU A 207 -1.27 18.55 -5.43
N GLY A 208 -0.04 18.55 -5.93
CA GLY A 208 1.05 19.38 -5.42
C GLY A 208 1.65 18.91 -4.09
N ASP A 209 2.64 19.66 -3.63
CA ASP A 209 3.50 19.26 -2.51
C ASP A 209 2.76 19.26 -1.17
N ALA A 210 1.79 20.17 -0.99
CA ALA A 210 1.02 20.27 0.25
C ALA A 210 0.15 19.04 0.50
N GLU A 211 -0.58 18.57 -0.53
CA GLU A 211 -1.39 17.36 -0.42
C GLU A 211 -0.51 16.11 -0.36
N THR A 212 0.61 16.08 -1.08
CA THR A 212 1.60 15.01 -0.96
C THR A 212 2.15 14.90 0.46
N ALA A 213 2.46 16.02 1.13
CA ALA A 213 2.91 16.04 2.52
C ALA A 213 1.82 15.55 3.51
N VAL A 214 0.55 15.80 3.22
CA VAL A 214 -0.56 15.17 3.94
C VAL A 214 -0.53 13.66 3.74
N GLY A 215 -0.42 13.19 2.50
CA GLY A 215 -0.31 11.77 2.16
C GLY A 215 0.86 11.07 2.87
N VAL A 216 2.03 11.71 2.95
CA VAL A 216 3.19 11.20 3.70
C VAL A 216 2.84 10.97 5.17
N ARG A 217 2.28 11.97 5.85
CA ARG A 217 1.88 11.84 7.27
C ARG A 217 0.81 10.76 7.49
N VAL A 218 -0.12 10.62 6.54
CA VAL A 218 -1.14 9.57 6.58
C VAL A 218 -0.50 8.18 6.48
N VAL A 219 0.48 8.00 5.59
CA VAL A 219 1.22 6.73 5.45
C VAL A 219 2.12 6.46 6.65
N GLU A 220 2.77 7.47 7.23
CA GLU A 220 3.50 7.31 8.49
C GLU A 220 2.58 6.82 9.62
N GLY A 221 1.37 7.37 9.70
CA GLY A 221 0.33 6.92 10.64
C GLY A 221 -0.09 5.46 10.40
N LEU A 222 -0.23 5.05 9.14
CA LEU A 222 -0.54 3.65 8.80
C LEU A 222 0.60 2.71 9.22
N ILE A 223 1.85 3.08 8.94
CA ILE A 223 3.03 2.29 9.30
C ILE A 223 3.06 2.08 10.82
N ARG A 224 2.84 3.14 11.61
CA ARG A 224 2.79 3.05 13.07
C ARG A 224 1.66 2.14 13.53
N ALA A 225 0.44 2.34 13.02
CA ALA A 225 -0.70 1.52 13.39
C ALA A 225 -0.51 0.02 13.08
N ILE A 226 0.13 -0.32 11.95
CA ILE A 226 0.45 -1.73 11.64
C ILE A 226 1.48 -2.27 12.63
N VAL A 227 2.53 -1.51 12.95
CA VAL A 227 3.59 -1.98 13.87
C VAL A 227 3.05 -2.14 15.28
N ASP A 228 2.27 -1.20 15.79
CA ASP A 228 1.66 -1.28 17.12
C ASP A 228 0.75 -2.52 17.24
N ALA A 229 -0.09 -2.78 16.22
CA ALA A 229 -0.93 -3.99 16.16
C ALA A 229 -0.15 -5.32 16.02
N ARG A 230 1.17 -5.27 15.84
CA ARG A 230 2.02 -6.48 15.87
C ARG A 230 2.57 -6.80 17.25
N GLU A 231 2.61 -5.80 18.12
CA GLU A 231 3.18 -5.86 19.47
C GLU A 231 2.13 -6.20 20.53
N GLU A 232 0.85 -5.99 20.21
CA GLU A 232 -0.32 -6.47 20.97
C GLU A 232 -0.55 -7.98 20.84
#